data_AF-D0LUP0-F1
#
_entry.id   AF-D0LUP0-F1
#
_cell.length_a   1.000
_cell.length_b   1.000
_cell.length_c   1.000
_cell.angle_alpha   90.00
_cell.angle_beta   90.00
_cell.angle_gamma   90.00
#
_symmetry.space_group_name_H-M   'P 1'
#
loop_
_entity.id
_entity.type
_entity.pdbx_description
1 polymer ?
#
loop_
_entity_poly.entity_id
_entity_poly.type
_entity_poly.pdbx_seq_one_letter_code
_entity_poly.pdbx_strand_id
1 'polypeptide(L)' 'MVVDGRHALISSANFTERAHNRNIEVGVLIDDEAFAEQLARQWLSLNGDELVNEYRPA' A
#
# COMPACT_ATOMS: atom_id res chain seq x y z
N MET A 1 0.20 0.35 2.09
CA MET A 1 1.54 0.29 1.48
C MET A 1 1.61 -0.93 0.57
N VAL A 2 2.25 -0.82 -0.59
CA VAL A 2 2.47 -1.94 -1.52
C VAL A 2 3.98 -2.05 -1.77
N VAL A 3 4.52 -3.27 -1.76
CA VAL A 3 5.93 -3.57 -2.03
C VAL A 3 6.02 -4.56 -3.19
N ASP A 4 6.80 -4.20 -4.20
CA ASP A 4 7.12 -5.00 -5.39
C ASP A 4 5.90 -5.57 -6.13
N GLY A 5 4.76 -4.87 -6.06
CA GLY A 5 3.50 -5.36 -6.66
C GLY A 5 2.98 -6.67 -6.08
N ARG A 6 3.57 -7.20 -5.00
CA ARG A 6 3.25 -8.52 -4.44
C ARG A 6 2.68 -8.46 -3.03
N HIS A 7 3.29 -7.64 -2.17
CA HIS A 7 2.91 -7.57 -0.77
C HIS A 7 2.16 -6.28 -0.49
N ALA A 8 1.00 -6.38 0.14
CA ALA A 8 0.23 -5.25 0.61
C ALA A 8 0.11 -5.27 2.14
N LEU A 9 0.41 -4.13 2.77
CA LEU A 9 0.12 -3.91 4.18
C LEU A 9 -1.00 -2.88 4.30
N ILE A 10 -2.12 -3.32 4.90
CA ILE A 10 -3.21 -2.47 5.36
C ILE A 10 -3.12 -2.39 6.87
N SER A 11 -3.02 -1.19 7.43
CA SER A 11 -2.84 -1.01 8.87
C SER A 11 -3.44 0.30 9.36
N SER A 12 -3.78 0.34 10.65
CA SER A 12 -4.09 1.58 11.38
C SER A 12 -2.84 2.42 11.66
N ALA A 13 -1.64 1.82 11.56
CA ALA A 13 -0.37 2.48 11.85
C ALA A 13 -0.03 3.55 10.80
N ASN A 14 -0.17 4.81 11.19
CA ASN A 14 0.38 5.93 10.44
C ASN A 14 1.91 6.00 10.60
N PHE A 15 2.62 6.61 9.66
CA PHE A 15 4.09 6.73 9.72
C PHE A 15 4.53 7.88 10.63
N THR A 16 4.23 7.75 11.91
CA THR A 16 4.53 8.75 12.94
C THR A 16 5.22 8.09 14.14
N GLU A 17 5.97 8.90 14.89
CA GLU A 17 6.64 8.47 16.12
C GLU A 17 5.64 7.83 17.11
N ARG A 18 4.46 8.44 17.27
CA ARG A 18 3.41 7.95 18.17
C ARG A 18 2.87 6.58 17.79
N ALA A 19 2.69 6.31 16.50
CA ALA A 19 2.22 5.01 16.03
C ALA A 19 3.27 3.90 16.28
N HIS A 20 4.56 4.24 16.22
CA HIS A 20 5.65 3.28 16.44
C HIS A 20 5.90 3.00 17.93
N ASN A 21 5.80 4.03 18.78
CA ASN A 21 6.31 3.92 20.15
C ASN A 21 5.23 3.92 21.23
N ARG A 22 3.98 4.24 20.90
CA ARG A 22 2.95 4.51 21.91
C ARG A 22 1.60 3.88 21.61
N ASN A 23 1.10 3.99 20.39
CA ASN A 23 -0.22 3.49 20.06
C ASN A 23 -0.20 1.97 19.89
N ILE A 24 -1.33 1.35 20.21
CA ILE A 24 -1.60 -0.03 19.77
C ILE A 24 -2.18 0.06 18.36
N GLU A 25 -1.55 -0.64 17.43
CA GLU A 25 -1.93 -0.65 16.04
C GLU A 25 -2.26 -2.08 15.60
N VAL A 26 -3.13 -2.20 14.59
CA VAL A 26 -3.50 -3.47 13.99
C VAL A 26 -3.32 -3.36 12.48
N GLY A 27 -2.90 -4.46 11.85
CA GLY A 27 -2.79 -4.52 10.41
C GLY A 27 -2.90 -5.94 9.87
N VAL A 28 -3.09 -6.03 8.56
CA VAL A 28 -3.12 -7.26 7.79
C VAL A 28 -2.04 -7.17 6.73
N LEU A 29 -1.12 -8.13 6.76
CA LEU A 29 -0.19 -8.38 5.66
C LEU A 29 -0.86 -9.34 4.69
N ILE A 30 -0.93 -8.94 3.43
CA ILE A 30 -1.52 -9.70 2.33
C ILE A 30 -0.39 -9.99 1.35
N ASP A 31 -0.11 -11.28 1.12
CA ASP A 31 0.81 -11.78 0.09
C ASP A 31 -0.03 -12.32 -1.07
N ASP A 32 -0.45 -11.40 -1.95
CA ASP A 32 -1.27 -11.67 -3.13
C ASP A 32 -1.00 -10.61 -4.20
N GLU A 33 -0.42 -11.05 -5.31
CA GLU A 33 0.03 -10.19 -6.42
C GLU A 33 -1.14 -9.42 -7.04
N ALA A 34 -2.25 -10.09 -7.30
CA ALA A 34 -3.42 -9.46 -7.92
C ALA A 34 -3.99 -8.34 -7.03
N PHE A 35 -4.10 -8.60 -5.73
CA PHE A 35 -4.56 -7.62 -4.74
C PHE A 35 -3.59 -6.44 -4.62
N ALA A 36 -2.28 -6.73 -4.50
CA ALA A 36 -1.27 -5.70 -4.35
C ALA A 36 -1.20 -4.77 -5.57
N GLU A 37 -1.27 -5.32 -6.79
CA GLU A 37 -1.33 -4.50 -7.99
C GLU A 37 -2.62 -3.69 -8.12
N GLN A 38 -3.78 -4.27 -7.78
CA GLN A 38 -5.06 -3.54 -7.79
C GLN A 38 -5.03 -2.36 -6.82
N LEU A 39 -4.51 -2.58 -5.61
CA LEU A 39 -4.37 -1.53 -4.60
C LEU A 39 -3.43 -0.42 -5.06
N ALA A 40 -2.30 -0.78 -5.69
CA ALA A 40 -1.36 0.20 -6.23
C ALA A 40 -2.01 1.05 -7.34
N ARG A 41 -2.70 0.41 -8.30
CA ARG A 41 -3.40 1.13 -9.38
C ARG A 41 -4.50 2.04 -8.85
N GLN A 42 -5.28 1.59 -7.87
CA GLN A 42 -6.29 2.42 -7.21
C GLN A 42 -5.64 3.65 -6.57
N TRP A 43 -4.55 3.47 -5.82
CA TRP A 43 -3.84 4.59 -5.20
C TRP A 43 -3.31 5.60 -6.23
N LEU A 44 -2.72 5.12 -7.32
CA LEU A 44 -2.20 5.98 -8.38
C LEU A 44 -3.31 6.75 -9.10
N SER A 45 -4.49 6.16 -9.31
CA SER A 45 -5.63 6.84 -9.93
C SER A 45 -6.10 8.08 -9.14
N LEU A 46 -5.87 8.12 -7.82
CA LEU A 46 -6.16 9.31 -7.00
C LEU A 46 -5.26 10.50 -7.36
N ASN A 47 -4.12 10.24 -8.01
CA ASN A 47 -3.13 11.24 -8.40
C ASN A 47 -3.20 11.57 -9.91
N GLY A 48 -4.04 10.86 -10.67
CA GLY A 48 -4.26 11.06 -12.11
C GLY A 48 -3.94 9.82 -12.95
N ASP A 49 -4.52 9.77 -14.16
CA ASP A 49 -4.47 8.60 -15.03
C ASP A 49 -3.08 8.31 -15.61
N GLU A 50 -2.22 9.33 -15.73
CA GLU A 50 -0.86 9.20 -16.28
C GLU A 50 -0.01 8.23 -15.43
N LEU A 51 -0.08 8.37 -14.11
CA LEU A 51 0.68 7.52 -13.18
C LEU A 51 0.22 6.06 -13.20
N VAL A 52 -1.06 5.81 -13.49
CA VAL A 52 -1.58 4.45 -13.65
C VAL A 52 -1.00 3.79 -14.91
N ASN A 53 -0.87 4.53 -16.00
CA ASN A 53 -0.35 4.02 -17.28
C ASN A 53 1.15 3.69 -17.22
N GLU A 54 1.91 4.46 -16.44
CA GLU A 54 3.35 4.25 -16.21
C GLU A 54 3.62 3.11 -15.22
N TYR A 55 2.66 2.75 -14.38
CA TYR A 55 2.85 1.70 -13.38
C TYR A 55 3.29 0.36 -13.99
N ARG A 56 4.47 -0.10 -13.59
CA ARG A 56 5.03 -1.41 -13.89
C ARG A 56 5.44 -2.05 -12.56
N PRO A 57 4.78 -3.12 -12.10
CA PRO A 57 5.27 -3.88 -10.96
C PRO A 57 6.66 -4.46 -11.30
N ALA A 58 7.49 -4.58 -10.27
CA ALA A 58 8.90 -4.98 -10.37
C ALA A 58 9.07 -6.46 -10.72
#